data_AF-F8V3F1-F1
#
_entry.id   AF-F8V3F1-F1
#
_cell.length_a   1.000
_cell.length_b   1.000
_cell.length_c   1.000
_cell.angle_alpha   90.00
_cell.angle_beta   90.00
_cell.angle_gamma   90.00
#
_symmetry.space_group_name_H-M   'P 1'
#
loop_
_entity.id
_entity.type
_entity.pdbx_description
1 polymer ?
#
loop_
_entity_poly.entity_id
_entity_poly.type
_entity_poly.pdbx_seq_one_letter_code
_entity_poly.pdbx_strand_id
1 'polypeptide(L)'
;GKYVVNGGISVWTLMNLYERFPDKFGDNTLGIPEGGSGFPDLLDEARWEMDFLLGTQVPEGQPLAGMAHHKLHDRRWSGVPVMVPAEVNNDDANNGRFVFPPSTAATLNLAASAAQCARVWAELDADYSARCLNAARRAWDAAIANPAVFTGRTPGEGGGDYSDSNVSDEFFWAAAELYVTTGEQGYLDYLIASPHFTNMPPSGSAMAWPDTAMLGVISLAIVPNNAGEDILRAMRDKIIRVADFSLATLEGEGYRVPLIPGGYVWGSNSSVLNNAIVMALAFDFTTEKRYLYGVMEAMNYILGRNAVNQSFVSGYGTNAAAHPHHRFWGNNPAQGFPPPPPGAVMGGPNAQRSDEAALNAGIMEFGAARRYVDLIGTYSTNEVAINWNAPLA
;
A
#
# COMPACT_ATOMS: atom_id res chain seq x y z
N GLY A 1 0.44 -7.53 -12.96
CA GLY A 1 1.22 -8.52 -12.20
C GLY A 1 0.68 -8.63 -10.79
N LYS A 2 1.30 -9.45 -9.95
CA LYS A 2 1.06 -9.54 -8.50
C LYS A 2 2.39 -9.34 -7.78
N TYR A 3 2.46 -8.51 -6.75
CA TYR A 3 3.72 -8.01 -6.18
C TYR A 3 3.66 -8.05 -4.66
N VAL A 4 4.61 -8.73 -4.02
CA VAL A 4 4.58 -8.92 -2.55
C VAL A 4 4.82 -7.60 -1.82
N VAL A 5 5.74 -6.76 -2.30
CA VAL A 5 6.03 -5.46 -1.66
C VAL A 5 4.80 -4.52 -1.71
N ASN A 6 4.15 -4.43 -2.85
CA ASN A 6 2.97 -3.57 -2.99
C ASN A 6 1.72 -4.17 -2.32
N GLY A 7 1.57 -5.50 -2.38
CA GLY A 7 0.53 -6.25 -1.68
C GLY A 7 0.65 -6.11 -0.16
N GLY A 8 1.87 -6.17 0.37
CA GLY A 8 2.17 -6.09 1.80
C GLY A 8 1.63 -4.81 2.45
N ILE A 9 1.97 -3.63 1.94
CA ILE A 9 1.40 -2.37 2.46
C ILE A 9 -0.12 -2.31 2.29
N SER A 10 -0.66 -2.81 1.17
CA SER A 10 -2.10 -2.74 0.87
C SER A 10 -2.92 -3.58 1.83
N VAL A 11 -2.53 -4.84 2.02
CA VAL A 11 -3.21 -5.76 2.93
C VAL A 11 -3.02 -5.34 4.39
N TRP A 12 -1.85 -4.76 4.72
CA TRP A 12 -1.63 -4.15 6.02
C TRP A 12 -2.61 -3.02 6.29
N THR A 13 -2.87 -2.15 5.31
CA THR A 13 -3.80 -1.03 5.50
C THR A 13 -5.23 -1.51 5.75
N LEU A 14 -5.70 -2.54 5.03
CA LEU A 14 -7.04 -3.10 5.25
C LEU A 14 -7.16 -3.78 6.62
N MET A 15 -6.16 -4.57 7.03
CA MET A 15 -6.14 -5.17 8.36
C MET A 15 -5.99 -4.13 9.46
N ASN A 16 -5.22 -3.05 9.24
CA ASN A 16 -5.08 -1.94 10.18
C ASN A 16 -6.41 -1.18 10.36
N LEU A 17 -7.15 -0.98 9.27
CA LEU A 17 -8.49 -0.40 9.32
C LEU A 17 -9.44 -1.25 10.19
N TYR A 18 -9.40 -2.57 10.04
CA TYR A 18 -10.13 -3.49 10.91
C TYR A 18 -9.68 -3.39 12.37
N GLU A 19 -8.37 -3.42 12.66
CA GLU A 19 -7.84 -3.32 14.03
C GLU A 19 -8.21 -2.00 14.70
N ARG A 20 -8.29 -0.90 13.93
CA ARG A 20 -8.70 0.40 14.44
C ARG A 20 -10.21 0.45 14.76
N PHE A 21 -11.04 -0.27 14.00
CA PHE A 21 -12.50 -0.23 14.13
C PHE A 21 -13.16 -1.62 13.96
N PRO A 22 -12.87 -2.61 14.81
CA PRO A 22 -13.32 -3.99 14.59
C PRO A 22 -14.85 -4.10 14.57
N ASP A 23 -15.54 -3.29 15.36
CA ASP A 23 -17.02 -3.28 15.45
C ASP A 23 -17.71 -2.63 14.23
N LYS A 24 -16.95 -2.12 13.25
CA LYS A 24 -17.51 -1.47 12.04
C LYS A 24 -17.62 -2.41 10.85
N PHE A 25 -17.00 -3.58 10.91
CA PHE A 25 -16.96 -4.54 9.81
C PHE A 25 -17.67 -5.82 10.23
N GLY A 26 -18.64 -6.24 9.43
CA GLY A 26 -19.40 -7.45 9.66
C GLY A 26 -19.42 -8.34 8.42
N ASP A 27 -19.87 -9.56 8.63
CA ASP A 27 -20.16 -10.53 7.56
C ASP A 27 -21.34 -10.03 6.70
N ASN A 28 -21.29 -10.32 5.40
CA ASN A 28 -22.32 -10.02 4.41
C ASN A 28 -22.67 -8.52 4.33
N THR A 29 -21.64 -7.67 4.43
CA THR A 29 -21.71 -6.20 4.30
C THR A 29 -21.15 -5.68 2.97
N LEU A 30 -20.36 -6.49 2.26
CA LEU A 30 -19.77 -6.23 0.96
C LEU A 30 -20.34 -7.21 -0.10
N GLY A 31 -20.24 -6.82 -1.38
CA GLY A 31 -20.69 -7.65 -2.50
C GLY A 31 -19.63 -8.64 -2.99
N ILE A 32 -19.03 -9.42 -2.07
CA ILE A 32 -17.95 -10.38 -2.38
C ILE A 32 -18.45 -11.84 -2.34
N PRO A 33 -17.79 -12.78 -3.05
CA PRO A 33 -18.18 -14.20 -3.05
C PRO A 33 -18.19 -14.88 -1.67
N GLU A 34 -17.34 -14.41 -0.76
CA GLU A 34 -17.16 -14.93 0.59
C GLU A 34 -18.26 -14.43 1.56
N GLY A 35 -19.14 -13.51 1.13
CA GLY A 35 -20.22 -13.01 1.99
C GLY A 35 -21.09 -14.15 2.55
N GLY A 36 -21.29 -14.16 3.86
CA GLY A 36 -21.92 -15.25 4.59
C GLY A 36 -20.96 -16.35 5.07
N SER A 37 -19.64 -16.13 4.99
CA SER A 37 -18.60 -17.04 5.47
C SER A 37 -18.60 -17.18 7.01
N GLY A 38 -19.18 -16.21 7.71
CA GLY A 38 -19.06 -16.04 9.16
C GLY A 38 -17.89 -15.14 9.58
N PHE A 39 -17.13 -14.56 8.65
CA PHE A 39 -16.04 -13.62 8.92
C PHE A 39 -16.39 -12.19 8.47
N PRO A 40 -15.76 -11.14 9.02
CA PRO A 40 -15.91 -9.79 8.50
C PRO A 40 -15.47 -9.72 7.03
N ASP A 41 -16.32 -9.22 6.14
CA ASP A 41 -16.03 -9.22 4.69
C ASP A 41 -14.74 -8.45 4.32
N LEU A 42 -14.39 -7.40 5.08
CA LEU A 42 -13.11 -6.70 4.92
C LEU A 42 -11.91 -7.63 5.13
N LEU A 43 -12.01 -8.55 6.10
CA LEU A 43 -10.98 -9.53 6.36
C LEU A 43 -10.98 -10.65 5.34
N ASP A 44 -12.13 -11.06 4.80
CA ASP A 44 -12.16 -12.01 3.67
C ASP A 44 -11.44 -11.44 2.44
N GLU A 45 -11.64 -10.16 2.11
CA GLU A 45 -10.89 -9.49 1.05
C GLU A 45 -9.38 -9.42 1.37
N ALA A 46 -9.01 -9.11 2.61
CA ALA A 46 -7.61 -9.10 3.04
C ALA A 46 -6.97 -10.51 2.99
N ARG A 47 -7.74 -11.56 3.32
CA ARG A 47 -7.33 -12.97 3.27
C ARG A 47 -6.94 -13.39 1.85
N TRP A 48 -7.62 -12.85 0.84
CA TRP A 48 -7.32 -13.15 -0.56
C TRP A 48 -5.88 -12.75 -0.94
N GLU A 49 -5.46 -11.54 -0.58
CA GLU A 49 -4.07 -11.11 -0.82
C GLU A 49 -3.10 -11.85 0.12
N MET A 50 -3.46 -12.07 1.39
CA MET A 50 -2.62 -12.84 2.31
C MET A 50 -2.34 -14.26 1.81
N ASP A 51 -3.32 -14.95 1.24
CA ASP A 51 -3.12 -16.28 0.66
C ASP A 51 -2.15 -16.26 -0.52
N PHE A 52 -2.18 -15.20 -1.33
CA PHE A 52 -1.16 -14.97 -2.35
C PHE A 52 0.23 -14.75 -1.70
N LEU A 53 0.35 -13.85 -0.72
CA LEU A 53 1.62 -13.56 -0.05
C LEU A 53 2.23 -14.81 0.59
N LEU A 54 1.43 -15.59 1.34
CA LEU A 54 1.84 -16.86 1.93
C LEU A 54 2.32 -17.85 0.86
N GLY A 55 1.63 -17.89 -0.30
CA GLY A 55 2.01 -18.73 -1.44
C GLY A 55 3.32 -18.32 -2.13
N THR A 56 3.88 -17.15 -1.84
CA THR A 56 5.16 -16.70 -2.40
C THR A 56 6.38 -17.13 -1.58
N GLN A 57 6.18 -17.69 -0.38
CA GLN A 57 7.28 -18.11 0.49
C GLN A 57 7.99 -19.34 -0.08
N VAL A 58 9.31 -19.26 -0.20
CA VAL A 58 10.15 -20.35 -0.69
C VAL A 58 10.07 -21.53 0.29
N PRO A 59 9.72 -22.74 -0.19
CA PRO A 59 9.59 -23.93 0.66
C PRO A 59 10.88 -24.34 1.35
N GLU A 60 10.76 -25.06 2.48
CA GLU A 60 11.90 -25.70 3.14
C GLU A 60 12.66 -26.63 2.17
N GLY A 61 13.98 -26.69 2.35
CA GLY A 61 14.87 -27.51 1.51
C GLY A 61 15.19 -26.93 0.13
N GLN A 62 14.58 -25.80 -0.26
CA GLN A 62 14.95 -25.06 -1.47
C GLN A 62 15.98 -23.95 -1.15
N PRO A 63 16.78 -23.51 -2.14
CA PRO A 63 17.65 -22.34 -1.97
C PRO A 63 16.83 -21.11 -1.57
N LEU A 64 17.29 -20.37 -0.55
CA LEU A 64 16.58 -19.22 0.04
C LEU A 64 15.24 -19.58 0.73
N ALA A 65 15.12 -20.79 1.26
CA ALA A 65 13.97 -21.21 2.08
C ALA A 65 13.57 -20.14 3.11
N GLY A 66 12.25 -19.89 3.21
CA GLY A 66 11.67 -18.87 4.07
C GLY A 66 11.60 -17.46 3.47
N MET A 67 12.43 -17.13 2.47
CA MET A 67 12.30 -15.86 1.73
C MET A 67 11.02 -15.83 0.87
N ALA A 68 10.56 -14.64 0.48
CA ALA A 68 9.40 -14.46 -0.38
C ALA A 68 9.79 -14.01 -1.79
N HIS A 69 9.22 -14.66 -2.82
CA HIS A 69 9.33 -14.22 -4.21
C HIS A 69 8.81 -12.80 -4.39
N HIS A 70 9.58 -11.92 -5.04
CA HIS A 70 9.25 -10.49 -5.04
C HIS A 70 7.96 -10.16 -5.81
N LYS A 71 7.74 -10.84 -6.94
CA LYS A 71 6.61 -10.59 -7.85
C LYS A 71 6.36 -11.76 -8.80
N LEU A 72 5.18 -11.74 -9.41
CA LEU A 72 4.77 -12.64 -10.47
C LEU A 72 4.07 -11.85 -11.57
N HIS A 73 4.58 -11.90 -12.80
CA HIS A 73 3.97 -11.24 -13.95
C HIS A 73 4.40 -11.85 -15.28
N ASP A 74 3.86 -11.30 -16.36
CA ASP A 74 4.13 -11.70 -17.74
C ASP A 74 5.53 -11.26 -18.16
N ARG A 75 6.10 -11.85 -19.22
CA ARG A 75 7.45 -11.49 -19.68
C ARG A 75 7.54 -10.07 -20.28
N ARG A 76 6.44 -9.57 -20.86
CA ARG A 76 6.33 -8.27 -21.53
C ARG A 76 4.99 -7.62 -21.22
N TRP A 77 4.92 -6.29 -21.29
CA TRP A 77 3.67 -5.58 -21.12
C TRP A 77 2.69 -5.97 -22.23
N SER A 78 1.46 -6.31 -21.84
CA SER A 78 0.34 -6.37 -22.78
C SER A 78 -0.06 -4.95 -23.21
N GLY A 79 -0.77 -4.83 -24.33
CA GLY A 79 -1.44 -3.59 -24.73
C GLY A 79 -2.50 -3.14 -23.72
N VAL A 80 -2.99 -1.91 -23.89
CA VAL A 80 -4.05 -1.29 -23.07
C VAL A 80 -5.00 -0.49 -23.98
N PRO A 81 -6.33 -0.70 -23.91
CA PRO A 81 -7.00 -1.75 -23.14
C PRO A 81 -6.80 -3.13 -23.79
N VAL A 82 -6.93 -4.19 -23.00
CA VAL A 82 -6.90 -5.58 -23.47
C VAL A 82 -7.68 -6.48 -22.52
N MET A 83 -8.40 -7.47 -23.07
CA MET A 83 -9.01 -8.52 -22.25
C MET A 83 -7.89 -9.42 -21.72
N VAL A 84 -7.72 -9.42 -20.40
CA VAL A 84 -6.75 -10.29 -19.74
C VAL A 84 -7.33 -11.71 -19.71
N PRO A 85 -6.60 -12.73 -20.18
CA PRO A 85 -7.10 -14.09 -20.17
C PRO A 85 -7.27 -14.59 -18.73
N ALA A 86 -8.36 -15.32 -18.47
CA ALA A 86 -8.62 -15.91 -17.15
C ALA A 86 -7.64 -17.05 -16.80
N GLU A 87 -7.11 -17.72 -17.83
CA GLU A 87 -6.15 -18.82 -17.71
C GLU A 87 -4.97 -18.61 -18.67
N VAL A 88 -3.79 -19.04 -18.24
CA VAL A 88 -2.53 -18.91 -18.98
C VAL A 88 -1.75 -20.21 -18.90
N ASN A 89 -1.19 -20.64 -20.02
CA ASN A 89 -0.32 -21.82 -20.05
C ASN A 89 1.08 -21.43 -19.54
N ASN A 90 1.41 -21.80 -18.31
CA ASN A 90 2.70 -21.47 -17.71
C ASN A 90 3.89 -22.26 -18.28
N ASP A 91 3.65 -23.31 -19.07
CA ASP A 91 4.70 -24.02 -19.81
C ASP A 91 5.08 -23.30 -21.12
N ASP A 92 4.29 -22.30 -21.54
CA ASP A 92 4.59 -21.48 -22.71
C ASP A 92 5.55 -20.35 -22.33
N ALA A 93 6.80 -20.43 -22.79
CA ALA A 93 7.81 -19.40 -22.56
C ALA A 93 7.44 -18.00 -23.11
N ASN A 94 6.45 -17.89 -24.00
CA ASN A 94 5.99 -16.64 -24.59
C ASN A 94 4.69 -16.11 -23.98
N ASN A 95 3.83 -16.98 -23.44
CA ASN A 95 2.49 -16.62 -22.93
C ASN A 95 2.25 -17.02 -21.46
N GLY A 96 3.26 -17.54 -20.78
CA GLY A 96 3.20 -17.94 -19.38
C GLY A 96 3.44 -16.79 -18.40
N ARG A 97 3.24 -17.11 -17.11
CA ARG A 97 3.53 -16.23 -15.98
C ARG A 97 4.83 -16.66 -15.31
N PHE A 98 5.64 -15.68 -14.94
CA PHE A 98 6.95 -15.91 -14.36
C PHE A 98 6.99 -15.45 -12.93
N VAL A 99 7.47 -16.32 -12.04
CA VAL A 99 7.83 -15.97 -10.67
C VAL A 99 9.23 -15.36 -10.68
N PHE A 100 9.37 -14.20 -10.05
CA PHE A 100 10.65 -13.48 -9.98
C PHE A 100 11.42 -13.87 -8.71
N PRO A 101 12.76 -13.72 -8.69
CA PRO A 101 13.58 -14.10 -7.55
C PRO A 101 13.09 -13.50 -6.22
N PRO A 102 13.35 -14.17 -5.09
CA PRO A 102 13.08 -13.61 -3.78
C PRO A 102 13.85 -12.32 -3.52
N SER A 103 13.35 -11.52 -2.58
CA SER A 103 14.01 -10.29 -2.13
C SER A 103 13.82 -10.06 -0.64
N THR A 104 14.74 -9.34 -0.01
CA THR A 104 14.62 -9.01 1.41
C THR A 104 13.38 -8.15 1.67
N ALA A 105 13.10 -7.14 0.85
CA ALA A 105 11.90 -6.29 0.98
C ALA A 105 10.60 -7.10 0.95
N ALA A 106 10.44 -8.00 -0.05
CA ALA A 106 9.27 -8.87 -0.14
C ALA A 106 9.16 -9.83 1.05
N THR A 107 10.29 -10.37 1.50
CA THR A 107 10.33 -11.28 2.65
C THR A 107 9.89 -10.56 3.93
N LEU A 108 10.32 -9.33 4.14
CA LEU A 108 9.94 -8.54 5.31
C LEU A 108 8.50 -8.03 5.23
N ASN A 109 8.00 -7.69 4.03
CA ASN A 109 6.58 -7.41 3.81
C ASN A 109 5.71 -8.62 4.16
N LEU A 110 6.13 -9.84 3.75
CA LEU A 110 5.46 -11.08 4.17
C LEU A 110 5.55 -11.27 5.69
N ALA A 111 6.72 -11.07 6.29
CA ALA A 111 6.89 -11.21 7.74
C ALA A 111 5.95 -10.30 8.52
N ALA A 112 5.88 -9.03 8.13
CA ALA A 112 5.07 -8.01 8.78
C ALA A 112 3.56 -8.28 8.62
N SER A 113 3.10 -8.43 7.38
CA SER A 113 1.69 -8.70 7.07
C SER A 113 1.19 -10.04 7.64
N ALA A 114 2.03 -11.08 7.64
CA ALA A 114 1.66 -12.38 8.22
C ALA A 114 1.64 -12.34 9.76
N ALA A 115 2.50 -11.54 10.41
CA ALA A 115 2.39 -11.33 11.86
C ALA A 115 1.08 -10.61 12.21
N GLN A 116 0.72 -9.55 11.47
CA GLN A 116 -0.57 -8.90 11.62
C GLN A 116 -1.75 -9.84 11.37
N CYS A 117 -1.72 -10.59 10.27
CA CYS A 117 -2.71 -11.63 10.00
C CYS A 117 -2.89 -12.57 11.21
N ALA A 118 -1.79 -13.04 11.79
CA ALA A 118 -1.86 -13.98 12.91
C ALA A 118 -2.65 -13.43 14.10
N ARG A 119 -2.43 -12.19 14.52
CA ARG A 119 -3.18 -11.62 15.65
C ARG A 119 -4.62 -11.25 15.28
N VAL A 120 -4.86 -10.75 14.06
CA VAL A 120 -6.21 -10.39 13.61
C VAL A 120 -7.12 -11.61 13.54
N TRP A 121 -6.59 -12.73 13.07
CA TRP A 121 -7.36 -13.97 12.89
C TRP A 121 -7.36 -14.90 14.11
N ALA A 122 -6.67 -14.55 15.22
CA ALA A 122 -6.45 -15.46 16.35
C ALA A 122 -7.75 -16.02 16.95
N GLU A 123 -8.79 -15.20 17.06
CA GLU A 123 -10.10 -15.60 17.59
C GLU A 123 -11.13 -15.96 16.51
N LEU A 124 -10.81 -15.72 15.23
CA LEU A 124 -11.69 -15.94 14.08
C LEU A 124 -11.43 -17.29 13.41
N ASP A 125 -10.16 -17.59 13.14
CA ASP A 125 -9.69 -18.81 12.45
C ASP A 125 -8.29 -19.17 13.00
N ALA A 126 -8.27 -19.99 14.05
CA ALA A 126 -7.04 -20.32 14.78
C ALA A 126 -6.01 -21.06 13.90
N ASP A 127 -6.46 -21.88 12.95
CA ASP A 127 -5.57 -22.60 12.03
C ASP A 127 -4.93 -21.63 11.03
N TYR A 128 -5.72 -20.69 10.51
CA TYR A 128 -5.19 -19.65 9.63
C TYR A 128 -4.23 -18.70 10.37
N SER A 129 -4.58 -18.30 11.59
CA SER A 129 -3.72 -17.53 12.48
C SER A 129 -2.37 -18.22 12.70
N ALA A 130 -2.37 -19.51 13.04
CA ALA A 130 -1.15 -20.30 13.22
C ALA A 130 -0.32 -20.41 11.94
N ARG A 131 -0.96 -20.59 10.78
CA ARG A 131 -0.29 -20.60 9.48
C ARG A 131 0.41 -19.25 9.20
N CYS A 132 -0.29 -18.15 9.45
CA CYS A 132 0.24 -16.80 9.31
C CYS A 132 1.45 -16.57 10.24
N LEU A 133 1.36 -16.93 11.53
CA LEU A 133 2.48 -16.72 12.47
C LEU A 133 3.72 -17.55 12.10
N ASN A 134 3.52 -18.80 11.69
CA ASN A 134 4.63 -19.66 11.25
C ASN A 134 5.33 -19.10 10.00
N ALA A 135 4.56 -18.60 9.02
CA ALA A 135 5.12 -17.96 7.84
C ALA A 135 5.89 -16.68 8.21
N ALA A 136 5.36 -15.88 9.14
CA ALA A 136 5.97 -14.63 9.59
C ALA A 136 7.36 -14.85 10.20
N ARG A 137 7.48 -15.82 11.12
CA ARG A 137 8.76 -16.16 11.76
C ARG A 137 9.78 -16.69 10.78
N ARG A 138 9.37 -17.62 9.90
CA ARG A 138 10.26 -18.16 8.85
C ARG A 138 10.75 -17.07 7.91
N ALA A 139 9.90 -16.11 7.56
CA ALA A 139 10.27 -14.98 6.73
C ALA A 139 11.27 -14.06 7.45
N TRP A 140 11.02 -13.74 8.72
CA TRP A 140 11.96 -12.97 9.54
C TRP A 140 13.34 -13.62 9.62
N ASP A 141 13.41 -14.90 10.00
CA ASP A 141 14.67 -15.63 10.14
C ASP A 141 15.43 -15.68 8.80
N ALA A 142 14.71 -15.92 7.70
CA ALA A 142 15.29 -15.91 6.36
C ALA A 142 15.80 -14.51 5.94
N ALA A 143 15.10 -13.44 6.29
CA ALA A 143 15.52 -12.07 6.01
C ALA A 143 16.77 -11.69 6.83
N ILE A 144 16.86 -12.08 8.10
CA ILE A 144 18.06 -11.88 8.94
C ILE A 144 19.27 -12.61 8.33
N ALA A 145 19.08 -13.82 7.79
CA ALA A 145 20.13 -14.55 7.09
C ALA A 145 20.49 -13.97 5.72
N ASN A 146 19.57 -13.22 5.09
CA ASN A 146 19.70 -12.68 3.73
C ASN A 146 19.30 -11.19 3.68
N PRO A 147 20.01 -10.28 4.40
CA PRO A 147 19.52 -8.93 4.67
C PRO A 147 19.66 -7.94 3.48
N ALA A 148 20.33 -8.35 2.41
CA ALA A 148 20.68 -7.48 1.28
C ALA A 148 20.43 -8.13 -0.09
N VAL A 149 19.38 -8.95 -0.20
CA VAL A 149 18.92 -9.50 -1.49
C VAL A 149 17.95 -8.48 -2.10
N PHE A 150 18.53 -7.48 -2.76
CA PHE A 150 17.76 -6.44 -3.44
C PHE A 150 17.38 -6.88 -4.85
N THR A 151 16.17 -6.55 -5.28
CA THR A 151 15.78 -6.79 -6.67
C THR A 151 16.31 -5.67 -7.55
N GLY A 152 17.17 -6.02 -8.50
CA GLY A 152 17.45 -5.17 -9.66
C GLY A 152 16.38 -5.34 -10.75
N ARG A 153 16.65 -4.76 -11.92
CA ARG A 153 15.94 -5.07 -13.17
C ARG A 153 16.16 -6.54 -13.55
N THR A 154 15.43 -7.45 -12.94
CA THR A 154 15.36 -8.84 -13.40
C THR A 154 14.79 -8.83 -14.83
N PRO A 155 15.37 -9.57 -15.79
CA PRO A 155 14.92 -9.52 -17.18
C PRO A 155 13.41 -9.80 -17.31
N GLY A 156 12.69 -8.82 -17.82
CA GLY A 156 11.24 -8.84 -18.00
C GLY A 156 10.71 -7.43 -18.16
N GLU A 157 10.06 -7.14 -19.27
CA GLU A 157 9.46 -5.84 -19.56
C GLU A 157 7.97 -5.85 -19.23
N GLY A 158 7.48 -6.78 -18.39
CA GLY A 158 6.03 -7.01 -18.19
C GLY A 158 5.46 -6.58 -16.86
N GLY A 159 6.23 -5.85 -16.06
CA GLY A 159 5.80 -5.42 -14.74
C GLY A 159 6.66 -4.31 -14.16
N GLY A 160 6.09 -3.57 -13.23
CA GLY A 160 6.83 -2.58 -12.43
C GLY A 160 7.96 -3.23 -11.62
N ASP A 161 9.03 -2.47 -11.41
CA ASP A 161 10.21 -3.00 -10.72
C ASP A 161 9.98 -3.16 -9.22
N TYR A 162 9.32 -2.20 -8.57
CA TYR A 162 9.22 -2.08 -7.10
C TYR A 162 10.59 -2.25 -6.41
N SER A 163 11.62 -1.69 -7.05
CA SER A 163 13.00 -1.80 -6.58
C SER A 163 13.23 -0.95 -5.35
N ASP A 164 13.88 -1.54 -4.35
CA ASP A 164 14.42 -0.84 -3.20
C ASP A 164 15.82 -1.40 -2.88
N SER A 165 16.73 -0.50 -2.50
CA SER A 165 18.08 -0.83 -2.06
C SER A 165 18.32 -0.49 -0.59
N ASN A 166 17.30 -0.06 0.14
CA ASN A 166 17.31 0.13 1.58
C ASN A 166 16.12 -0.63 2.16
N VAL A 167 16.37 -1.58 3.05
CA VAL A 167 15.29 -2.36 3.68
C VAL A 167 15.24 -2.20 5.20
N SER A 168 15.91 -1.16 5.71
CA SER A 168 16.02 -0.93 7.14
C SER A 168 14.67 -0.57 7.78
N ASP A 169 13.79 0.06 7.02
CA ASP A 169 12.42 0.38 7.41
C ASP A 169 11.51 -0.85 7.35
N GLU A 170 11.63 -1.76 6.38
CA GLU A 170 10.88 -3.01 6.42
C GLU A 170 11.32 -3.91 7.57
N PHE A 171 12.62 -3.91 7.92
CA PHE A 171 13.09 -4.62 9.11
C PHE A 171 12.47 -4.04 10.38
N PHE A 172 12.37 -2.71 10.47
CA PHE A 172 11.69 -2.04 11.58
C PHE A 172 10.21 -2.41 11.62
N TRP A 173 9.51 -2.36 10.48
CA TRP A 173 8.10 -2.72 10.40
C TRP A 173 7.85 -4.18 10.77
N ALA A 174 8.58 -5.13 10.19
CA ALA A 174 8.42 -6.55 10.50
C ALA A 174 8.69 -6.87 11.97
N ALA A 175 9.71 -6.26 12.57
CA ALA A 175 9.99 -6.40 14.00
C ALA A 175 8.84 -5.85 14.86
N ALA A 176 8.21 -4.74 14.46
CA ALA A 176 7.05 -4.17 15.13
C ALA A 176 5.85 -5.10 15.08
N GLU A 177 5.49 -5.62 13.90
CA GLU A 177 4.35 -6.52 13.77
C GLU A 177 4.58 -7.83 14.54
N LEU A 178 5.80 -8.40 14.48
CA LEU A 178 6.16 -9.60 15.24
C LEU A 178 6.14 -9.34 16.75
N TYR A 179 6.66 -8.20 17.21
CA TYR A 179 6.61 -7.85 18.63
C TYR A 179 5.16 -7.69 19.12
N VAL A 180 4.35 -6.90 18.42
CA VAL A 180 2.94 -6.66 18.78
C VAL A 180 2.16 -7.98 18.84
N THR A 181 2.47 -8.91 17.93
CA THR A 181 1.79 -10.21 17.84
C THR A 181 2.24 -11.22 18.90
N THR A 182 3.53 -11.20 19.28
CA THR A 182 4.14 -12.29 20.06
C THR A 182 4.58 -11.88 21.47
N GLY A 183 4.82 -10.59 21.69
CA GLY A 183 5.44 -10.06 22.91
C GLY A 183 6.90 -10.45 23.12
N GLU A 184 7.56 -11.07 22.13
CA GLU A 184 8.93 -11.56 22.31
C GLU A 184 9.95 -10.43 22.34
N GLN A 185 10.74 -10.40 23.42
CA GLN A 185 11.68 -9.32 23.71
C GLN A 185 12.73 -9.10 22.61
N GLY A 186 13.16 -10.14 21.91
CA GLY A 186 14.15 -10.01 20.84
C GLY A 186 13.71 -9.08 19.69
N TYR A 187 12.42 -9.05 19.37
CA TYR A 187 11.88 -8.13 18.37
C TYR A 187 11.84 -6.68 18.91
N LEU A 188 11.51 -6.49 20.19
CA LEU A 188 11.55 -5.18 20.83
C LEU A 188 12.97 -4.62 20.92
N ASP A 189 13.94 -5.46 21.26
CA ASP A 189 15.35 -5.06 21.31
C ASP A 189 15.85 -4.63 19.92
N TYR A 190 15.44 -5.35 18.86
CA TYR A 190 15.75 -5.00 17.48
C TYR A 190 15.14 -3.64 17.10
N LEU A 191 13.87 -3.41 17.45
CA LEU A 191 13.19 -2.14 17.21
C LEU A 191 13.91 -0.97 17.86
N ILE A 192 14.21 -1.07 19.16
CA ILE A 192 14.85 0.00 19.93
C ILE A 192 16.24 0.34 19.36
N ALA A 193 16.96 -0.67 18.86
CA ALA A 193 18.27 -0.47 18.22
C ALA A 193 18.19 0.13 16.80
N SER A 194 17.01 0.13 16.17
CA SER A 194 16.84 0.62 14.80
C SER A 194 16.99 2.14 14.72
N PRO A 195 17.63 2.68 13.66
CA PRO A 195 17.69 4.12 13.43
C PRO A 195 16.30 4.76 13.31
N HIS A 196 15.30 4.02 12.81
CA HIS A 196 13.92 4.48 12.64
C HIS A 196 13.19 4.70 13.99
N PHE A 197 13.64 4.02 15.05
CA PHE A 197 13.10 4.23 16.40
C PHE A 197 13.39 5.63 16.93
N THR A 198 14.58 6.16 16.66
CA THR A 198 14.98 7.49 17.14
C THR A 198 14.72 8.58 16.12
N ASN A 199 15.07 8.33 14.85
CA ASN A 199 15.04 9.32 13.79
C ASN A 199 14.02 8.94 12.71
N MET A 200 12.92 9.69 12.67
CA MET A 200 11.89 9.58 11.64
C MET A 200 11.42 10.99 11.29
N PRO A 201 12.18 11.72 10.45
CA PRO A 201 11.81 13.06 10.04
C PRO A 201 10.53 12.99 9.19
N PRO A 202 9.62 13.97 9.31
CA PRO A 202 8.49 14.07 8.39
C PRO A 202 8.97 14.14 6.94
N SER A 203 8.32 13.39 6.06
CA SER A 203 8.61 13.34 4.63
C SER A 203 7.37 13.76 3.82
N GLY A 204 7.46 13.75 2.48
CA GLY A 204 6.33 14.11 1.60
C GLY A 204 5.15 13.13 1.66
N SER A 205 5.38 11.90 2.09
CA SER A 205 4.36 10.86 2.34
C SER A 205 4.64 10.20 3.67
N ALA A 206 3.65 10.08 4.54
CA ALA A 206 3.81 9.46 5.85
C ALA A 206 4.25 7.99 5.77
N MET A 207 3.88 7.31 4.69
CA MET A 207 4.24 5.93 4.36
C MET A 207 4.12 5.71 2.86
N ALA A 208 4.87 4.76 2.33
CA ALA A 208 4.80 4.33 0.94
C ALA A 208 5.30 2.88 0.81
N TRP A 209 5.12 2.27 -0.35
CA TRP A 209 5.60 0.89 -0.59
C TRP A 209 7.12 0.67 -0.40
N PRO A 210 8.02 1.68 -0.52
CA PRO A 210 9.44 1.59 -0.15
C PRO A 210 9.80 2.40 1.11
N ASP A 211 8.81 2.83 1.89
CA ASP A 211 9.04 3.57 3.14
C ASP A 211 7.97 3.15 4.15
N THR A 212 8.30 2.06 4.85
CA THR A 212 7.35 1.25 5.62
C THR A 212 7.48 1.42 7.13
N ALA A 213 8.46 2.19 7.61
CA ALA A 213 8.73 2.28 9.04
C ALA A 213 7.53 2.85 9.83
N MET A 214 6.77 3.80 9.24
CA MET A 214 5.57 4.35 9.87
C MET A 214 4.48 3.29 10.08
N LEU A 215 4.42 2.22 9.28
CA LEU A 215 3.48 1.11 9.47
C LEU A 215 3.72 0.44 10.83
N GLY A 216 5.00 0.17 11.16
CA GLY A 216 5.40 -0.36 12.47
C GLY A 216 5.14 0.61 13.62
N VAL A 217 5.37 1.92 13.42
CA VAL A 217 5.05 2.96 14.42
C VAL A 217 3.55 2.97 14.72
N ILE A 218 2.71 2.89 13.68
CA ILE A 218 1.24 2.87 13.82
C ILE A 218 0.80 1.64 14.61
N SER A 219 1.24 0.44 14.24
CA SER A 219 0.86 -0.80 14.93
C SER A 219 1.25 -0.79 16.41
N LEU A 220 2.48 -0.34 16.73
CA LEU A 220 2.92 -0.17 18.13
C LEU A 220 2.06 0.83 18.90
N ALA A 221 1.57 1.89 18.26
CA ALA A 221 0.82 2.97 18.90
C ALA A 221 -0.65 2.63 19.16
N ILE A 222 -1.29 1.85 18.28
CA ILE A 222 -2.75 1.61 18.29
C ILE A 222 -3.14 0.24 18.84
N VAL A 223 -2.29 -0.79 18.69
CA VAL A 223 -2.62 -2.15 19.13
C VAL A 223 -2.13 -2.34 20.57
N PRO A 224 -2.96 -2.83 21.50
CA PRO A 224 -2.52 -3.10 22.88
C PRO A 224 -1.30 -4.02 22.91
N ASN A 225 -0.23 -3.58 23.57
CA ASN A 225 1.01 -4.34 23.70
C ASN A 225 1.79 -3.90 24.96
N ASN A 226 2.84 -4.64 25.31
CA ASN A 226 3.60 -4.45 26.56
C ASN A 226 4.95 -3.74 26.35
N ALA A 227 5.10 -2.89 25.32
CA ALA A 227 6.36 -2.17 25.07
C ALA A 227 6.74 -1.19 26.19
N GLY A 228 5.78 -0.83 27.04
CA GLY A 228 5.92 0.17 28.10
C GLY A 228 5.48 1.55 27.63
N GLU A 229 4.88 2.30 28.56
CA GLU A 229 4.21 3.57 28.26
C GLU A 229 5.11 4.63 27.62
N ASP A 230 6.40 4.65 27.93
CA ASP A 230 7.35 5.60 27.34
C ASP A 230 7.56 5.33 25.84
N ILE A 231 7.62 4.06 25.44
CA ILE A 231 7.72 3.67 24.03
C ILE A 231 6.41 4.00 23.32
N LEU A 232 5.27 3.63 23.90
CA LEU A 232 3.95 3.91 23.31
C LEU A 232 3.73 5.42 23.11
N ARG A 233 4.10 6.23 24.10
CA ARG A 233 4.05 7.70 24.00
C ARG A 233 4.96 8.22 22.90
N ALA A 234 6.19 7.71 22.80
CA ALA A 234 7.11 8.10 21.74
C ALA A 234 6.59 7.77 20.33
N MET A 235 5.88 6.64 20.16
CA MET A 235 5.25 6.29 18.88
C MET A 235 4.09 7.25 18.53
N ARG A 236 3.21 7.56 19.51
CA ARG A 236 2.13 8.54 19.34
C ARG A 236 2.68 9.93 18.99
N ASP A 237 3.74 10.37 19.66
CA ASP A 237 4.40 11.66 19.41
C ASP A 237 5.00 11.74 17.99
N LYS A 238 5.50 10.63 17.43
CA LYS A 238 5.96 10.57 16.03
C LYS A 238 4.81 10.79 15.05
N ILE A 239 3.69 10.10 15.26
CA ILE A 239 2.47 10.24 14.44
C ILE A 239 1.97 11.69 14.48
N ILE A 240 1.86 12.27 15.67
CA ILE A 240 1.44 13.67 15.88
C ILE A 240 2.37 14.64 15.15
N ARG A 241 3.70 14.43 15.24
CA ARG A 241 4.69 15.27 14.55
C ARG A 241 4.55 15.23 13.03
N VAL A 242 4.29 14.06 12.45
CA VAL A 242 4.08 13.94 11.00
C VAL A 242 2.75 14.58 10.60
N ALA A 243 1.69 14.41 11.39
CA ALA A 243 0.42 15.10 11.17
C ALA A 243 0.56 16.63 11.24
N ASP A 244 1.31 17.16 12.21
CA ASP A 244 1.62 18.60 12.32
C ASP A 244 2.34 19.12 11.09
N PHE A 245 3.30 18.35 10.56
CA PHE A 245 4.00 18.69 9.32
C PHE A 245 3.06 18.69 8.11
N SER A 246 2.16 17.71 7.99
CA SER A 246 1.14 17.68 6.94
C SER A 246 0.20 18.88 7.01
N LEU A 247 -0.23 19.29 8.22
CA LEU A 247 -1.04 20.49 8.41
C LEU A 247 -0.29 21.77 8.04
N ALA A 248 0.98 21.89 8.43
CA ALA A 248 1.80 23.04 8.03
C ALA A 248 1.98 23.13 6.51
N THR A 249 2.13 21.98 5.84
CA THR A 249 2.21 21.89 4.37
C THR A 249 0.91 22.35 3.71
N LEU A 250 -0.22 21.82 4.19
CA LEU A 250 -1.58 22.21 3.79
C LEU A 250 -1.81 23.73 3.84
N GLU A 251 -1.40 24.40 4.92
CA GLU A 251 -1.59 25.84 5.12
C GLU A 251 -0.81 26.70 4.11
N GLY A 252 0.30 26.17 3.58
CA GLY A 252 1.10 26.83 2.55
C GLY A 252 0.56 26.69 1.13
N GLU A 253 -0.41 25.80 0.91
CA GLU A 253 -0.88 25.42 -0.43
C GLU A 253 -2.24 26.03 -0.77
N GLY A 254 -2.37 26.64 -1.96
CA GLY A 254 -3.60 27.29 -2.41
C GLY A 254 -4.80 26.34 -2.54
N TYR A 255 -4.54 25.08 -2.95
CA TYR A 255 -5.55 24.02 -3.01
C TYR A 255 -5.61 23.17 -1.73
N ARG A 256 -4.88 23.58 -0.67
CA ARG A 256 -4.93 22.92 0.64
C ARG A 256 -4.62 21.42 0.52
N VAL A 257 -3.55 21.09 -0.21
CA VAL A 257 -3.09 19.72 -0.40
C VAL A 257 -1.92 19.44 0.56
N PRO A 258 -1.90 18.28 1.26
CA PRO A 258 -0.78 17.93 2.13
C PRO A 258 0.38 17.30 1.32
N LEU A 259 0.83 17.97 0.26
CA LEU A 259 1.98 17.56 -0.56
C LEU A 259 3.05 18.63 -0.50
N ILE A 260 4.26 18.22 -0.14
CA ILE A 260 5.43 19.12 -0.13
C ILE A 260 5.80 19.57 -1.56
N PRO A 261 6.60 20.63 -1.72
CA PRO A 261 7.27 20.90 -2.99
C PRO A 261 8.03 19.66 -3.49
N GLY A 262 7.73 19.22 -4.71
CA GLY A 262 8.27 17.97 -5.27
C GLY A 262 7.48 16.70 -4.93
N GLY A 263 6.44 16.78 -4.09
CA GLY A 263 5.57 15.68 -3.69
C GLY A 263 4.61 15.18 -4.79
N TYR A 264 4.53 15.88 -5.91
CA TYR A 264 3.84 15.42 -7.11
C TYR A 264 4.66 14.35 -7.84
N VAL A 265 4.71 13.15 -7.29
CA VAL A 265 5.36 11.96 -7.85
C VAL A 265 4.34 11.02 -8.49
N TRP A 266 4.78 9.90 -9.07
CA TRP A 266 3.86 8.86 -9.53
C TRP A 266 3.07 8.31 -8.34
N GLY A 267 1.74 8.42 -8.39
CA GLY A 267 0.88 8.03 -7.28
C GLY A 267 0.81 9.09 -6.18
N SER A 268 0.98 10.38 -6.50
CA SER A 268 0.93 11.48 -5.54
C SER A 268 -0.36 11.53 -4.71
N ASN A 269 -1.48 11.07 -5.26
CA ASN A 269 -2.73 10.94 -4.51
C ASN A 269 -2.62 9.93 -3.36
N SER A 270 -1.81 8.88 -3.50
CA SER A 270 -1.56 7.94 -2.39
C SER A 270 -0.83 8.60 -1.24
N SER A 271 0.10 9.53 -1.51
CA SER A 271 0.77 10.31 -0.47
C SER A 271 -0.22 11.20 0.29
N VAL A 272 -1.19 11.80 -0.43
CA VAL A 272 -2.27 12.58 0.19
C VAL A 272 -3.11 11.71 1.14
N LEU A 273 -3.50 10.52 0.68
CA LEU A 273 -4.32 9.59 1.47
C LEU A 273 -3.55 9.01 2.67
N ASN A 274 -2.29 8.64 2.50
CA ASN A 274 -1.44 8.17 3.59
C ASN A 274 -1.19 9.26 4.65
N ASN A 275 -1.01 10.52 4.22
CA ASN A 275 -0.94 11.65 5.15
C ASN A 275 -2.27 11.85 5.90
N ALA A 276 -3.41 11.62 5.24
CA ALA A 276 -4.72 11.68 5.87
C ALA A 276 -4.92 10.62 6.96
N ILE A 277 -4.41 9.39 6.76
CA ILE A 277 -4.43 8.35 7.80
C ILE A 277 -3.71 8.82 9.07
N VAL A 278 -2.49 9.37 8.93
CA VAL A 278 -1.71 9.86 10.08
C VAL A 278 -2.37 11.06 10.76
N MET A 279 -3.00 11.97 10.01
CA MET A 279 -3.82 13.04 10.60
C MET A 279 -5.02 12.46 11.36
N ALA A 280 -5.70 11.45 10.83
CA ALA A 280 -6.81 10.81 11.53
C ALA A 280 -6.37 10.13 12.84
N LEU A 281 -5.21 9.49 12.86
CA LEU A 281 -4.64 8.91 14.08
C LEU A 281 -4.23 9.98 15.10
N ALA A 282 -3.65 11.09 14.64
CA ALA A 282 -3.36 12.22 15.53
C ALA A 282 -4.64 12.80 16.15
N PHE A 283 -5.75 12.83 15.41
CA PHE A 283 -7.06 13.17 15.97
C PHE A 283 -7.50 12.17 17.05
N ASP A 284 -7.34 10.87 16.84
CA ASP A 284 -7.71 9.85 17.85
C ASP A 284 -6.93 10.03 19.15
N PHE A 285 -5.63 10.36 19.07
CA PHE A 285 -4.79 10.53 20.26
C PHE A 285 -4.98 11.85 20.99
N THR A 286 -5.28 12.94 20.27
CA THR A 286 -5.29 14.30 20.82
C THR A 286 -6.69 14.90 20.96
N THR A 287 -7.65 14.41 20.18
CA THR A 287 -8.99 14.98 19.95
C THR A 287 -9.00 16.40 19.36
N GLU A 288 -7.84 16.90 18.89
CA GLU A 288 -7.74 18.23 18.31
C GLU A 288 -8.34 18.28 16.89
N LYS A 289 -9.45 19.02 16.74
CA LYS A 289 -10.22 19.10 15.49
C LYS A 289 -9.41 19.56 14.27
N ARG A 290 -8.27 20.24 14.45
CA ARG A 290 -7.40 20.66 13.34
C ARG A 290 -6.94 19.48 12.48
N TYR A 291 -6.72 18.32 13.10
CA TYR A 291 -6.34 17.11 12.38
C TYR A 291 -7.49 16.55 11.55
N LEU A 292 -8.70 16.51 12.12
CA LEU A 292 -9.91 16.13 11.38
C LEU A 292 -10.15 17.07 10.18
N TYR A 293 -9.95 18.38 10.36
CA TYR A 293 -10.02 19.33 9.25
C TYR A 293 -8.95 19.06 8.19
N GLY A 294 -7.73 18.70 8.57
CA GLY A 294 -6.69 18.26 7.62
C GLY A 294 -7.12 17.05 6.78
N VAL A 295 -7.79 16.06 7.38
CA VAL A 295 -8.37 14.91 6.66
C VAL A 295 -9.44 15.37 5.66
N MET A 296 -10.34 16.28 6.07
CA MET A 296 -11.35 16.83 5.17
C MET A 296 -10.73 17.57 3.99
N GLU A 297 -9.66 18.34 4.22
CA GLU A 297 -8.97 19.09 3.18
C GLU A 297 -8.25 18.16 2.17
N ALA A 298 -7.66 17.07 2.67
CA ALA A 298 -7.11 16.01 1.83
C ALA A 298 -8.19 15.36 0.95
N MET A 299 -9.35 15.03 1.51
CA MET A 299 -10.47 14.47 0.74
C MET A 299 -11.08 15.47 -0.25
N ASN A 300 -11.18 16.75 0.14
CA ASN A 300 -11.61 17.82 -0.77
C ASN A 300 -10.69 17.90 -2.00
N TYR A 301 -9.37 17.79 -1.80
CA TYR A 301 -8.40 17.74 -2.90
C TYR A 301 -8.63 16.51 -3.79
N ILE A 302 -8.76 15.31 -3.21
CA ILE A 302 -8.97 14.05 -3.94
C ILE A 302 -10.28 14.09 -4.76
N LEU A 303 -11.32 14.74 -4.25
CA LEU A 303 -12.66 14.79 -4.83
C LEU A 303 -12.94 16.01 -5.74
N GLY A 304 -11.92 16.82 -6.06
CA GLY A 304 -12.04 17.83 -7.11
C GLY A 304 -11.60 19.25 -6.77
N ARG A 305 -11.30 19.57 -5.50
CA ARG A 305 -10.75 20.88 -5.13
C ARG A 305 -9.24 20.91 -5.37
N ASN A 306 -8.87 20.83 -6.64
CA ASN A 306 -7.49 20.76 -7.11
C ASN A 306 -7.32 21.55 -8.42
N ALA A 307 -6.08 21.70 -8.87
CA ALA A 307 -5.71 22.57 -9.99
C ALA A 307 -6.23 22.12 -11.37
N VAL A 308 -6.80 20.92 -11.46
CA VAL A 308 -7.38 20.36 -12.69
C VAL A 308 -8.90 20.16 -12.59
N ASN A 309 -9.53 20.54 -11.46
CA ASN A 309 -10.96 20.37 -11.20
C ASN A 309 -11.45 18.94 -11.46
N GLN A 310 -10.65 17.94 -11.06
CA GLN A 310 -10.90 16.53 -11.32
C GLN A 310 -11.14 15.81 -9.99
N SER A 311 -12.27 15.11 -9.85
CA SER A 311 -12.33 14.04 -8.84
C SER A 311 -11.49 12.88 -9.34
N PHE A 312 -10.45 12.52 -8.59
CA PHE A 312 -9.57 11.40 -8.91
C PHE A 312 -10.18 10.04 -8.56
N VAL A 313 -11.43 10.01 -8.08
CA VAL A 313 -12.15 8.80 -7.74
C VAL A 313 -13.25 8.55 -8.77
N SER A 314 -13.23 7.38 -9.39
CA SER A 314 -14.26 6.99 -10.36
C SER A 314 -15.65 6.97 -9.73
N GLY A 315 -16.66 7.44 -10.48
CA GLY A 315 -18.05 7.45 -10.04
C GLY A 315 -18.42 8.48 -8.96
N TYR A 316 -17.48 9.29 -8.46
CA TYR A 316 -17.73 10.32 -7.45
C TYR A 316 -17.37 11.72 -7.95
N GLY A 317 -18.24 12.69 -7.72
CA GLY A 317 -18.07 14.08 -8.16
C GLY A 317 -18.62 14.35 -9.57
N THR A 318 -18.77 15.63 -9.92
CA THR A 318 -19.33 16.05 -11.21
C THR A 318 -18.36 15.89 -12.38
N ASN A 319 -17.05 15.82 -12.09
CA ASN A 319 -15.99 15.51 -13.04
C ASN A 319 -15.17 14.33 -12.48
N ALA A 320 -15.78 13.15 -12.45
CA ALA A 320 -15.18 11.91 -11.93
C ALA A 320 -14.21 11.29 -12.95
N ALA A 321 -13.16 10.64 -12.45
CA ALA A 321 -12.22 9.94 -13.31
C ALA A 321 -12.90 8.75 -14.01
N ALA A 322 -12.70 8.63 -15.31
CA ALA A 322 -13.46 7.73 -16.18
C ALA A 322 -12.59 6.91 -17.14
N HIS A 323 -11.33 7.29 -17.37
CA HIS A 323 -10.44 6.65 -18.34
C HIS A 323 -9.10 6.21 -17.70
N PRO A 324 -9.12 5.40 -16.63
CA PRO A 324 -7.88 4.94 -15.99
C PRO A 324 -6.99 4.20 -16.99
N HIS A 325 -5.69 4.28 -16.78
CA HIS A 325 -4.76 3.30 -17.33
C HIS A 325 -5.01 1.95 -16.65
N HIS A 326 -5.97 1.20 -17.18
CA HIS A 326 -6.34 -0.12 -16.70
C HIS A 326 -6.70 -1.02 -17.89
N ARG A 327 -6.25 -2.28 -17.85
CA ARG A 327 -6.40 -3.21 -19.00
C ARG A 327 -7.85 -3.50 -19.33
N PHE A 328 -8.68 -3.74 -18.33
CA PHE A 328 -10.08 -4.11 -18.50
C PHE A 328 -11.05 -2.91 -18.49
N TRP A 329 -10.97 -2.06 -17.47
CA TRP A 329 -11.73 -0.80 -17.33
C TRP A 329 -11.34 0.33 -18.31
N GLY A 330 -11.22 0.01 -19.59
CA GLY A 330 -10.78 0.96 -20.61
C GLY A 330 -11.83 1.99 -21.03
N ASN A 331 -13.06 1.90 -20.51
CA ASN A 331 -14.19 2.77 -20.85
C ASN A 331 -14.39 2.95 -22.36
N ASN A 332 -14.42 1.81 -23.07
CA ASN A 332 -14.71 1.74 -24.50
C ASN A 332 -15.74 0.62 -24.76
N PRO A 333 -17.04 0.87 -24.50
CA PRO A 333 -18.08 -0.15 -24.61
C PRO A 333 -18.22 -0.74 -26.01
N ALA A 334 -17.90 0.03 -27.06
CA ALA A 334 -17.93 -0.44 -28.45
C ALA A 334 -16.91 -1.57 -28.72
N GLN A 335 -15.87 -1.68 -27.89
CA GLN A 335 -14.88 -2.75 -27.94
C GLN A 335 -15.01 -3.75 -26.76
N GLY A 336 -16.10 -3.68 -26.00
CA GLY A 336 -16.37 -4.58 -24.86
C GLY A 336 -15.64 -4.21 -23.56
N PHE A 337 -15.06 -3.01 -23.47
CA PHE A 337 -14.38 -2.54 -22.25
C PHE A 337 -15.30 -1.64 -21.41
N PRO A 338 -15.67 -2.05 -20.19
CA PRO A 338 -16.54 -1.24 -19.32
C PRO A 338 -15.82 0.00 -18.78
N PRO A 339 -16.57 1.00 -18.26
CA PRO A 339 -15.99 2.04 -17.40
C PRO A 339 -15.42 1.42 -16.10
N PRO A 340 -14.55 2.14 -15.36
CA PRO A 340 -14.13 1.71 -14.04
C PRO A 340 -15.34 1.62 -13.08
N PRO A 341 -15.34 0.65 -12.15
CA PRO A 341 -16.32 0.65 -11.06
C PRO A 341 -16.16 1.91 -10.20
N PRO A 342 -17.21 2.40 -9.53
CA PRO A 342 -17.08 3.51 -8.59
C PRO A 342 -16.08 3.20 -7.46
N GLY A 343 -15.33 4.20 -7.02
CA GLY A 343 -14.40 4.09 -5.89
C GLY A 343 -12.95 3.72 -6.26
N ALA A 344 -12.60 3.57 -7.54
CA ALA A 344 -11.22 3.41 -7.97
C ALA A 344 -10.49 4.76 -7.98
N VAL A 345 -9.33 4.85 -7.33
CA VAL A 345 -8.56 6.10 -7.24
C VAL A 345 -7.39 6.14 -8.19
N MET A 346 -7.28 7.25 -8.92
CA MET A 346 -6.19 7.49 -9.87
C MET A 346 -4.92 7.92 -9.13
N GLY A 347 -3.77 7.58 -9.72
CA GLY A 347 -2.46 7.96 -9.16
C GLY A 347 -2.27 9.47 -8.96
N GLY A 348 -2.86 10.31 -9.82
CA GLY A 348 -2.86 11.76 -9.70
C GLY A 348 -1.68 12.46 -10.39
N PRO A 349 -1.53 13.78 -10.20
CA PRO A 349 -0.54 14.55 -10.94
C PRO A 349 0.90 14.12 -10.65
N ASN A 350 1.73 14.07 -11.70
CA ASN A 350 3.13 13.63 -11.62
C ASN A 350 4.07 14.63 -12.31
N ALA A 351 5.07 15.11 -11.57
CA ALA A 351 6.02 16.10 -12.05
C ALA A 351 7.14 15.51 -12.90
N GLN A 352 7.48 14.23 -12.75
CA GLN A 352 8.76 13.69 -13.23
C GLN A 352 8.63 12.82 -14.49
N ARG A 353 7.59 12.00 -14.61
CA ARG A 353 7.48 11.01 -15.69
C ARG A 353 6.33 11.33 -16.61
N SER A 354 6.62 11.26 -17.90
CA SER A 354 5.61 11.44 -18.95
C SER A 354 5.72 10.24 -19.87
N ASP A 355 4.73 9.36 -19.80
CA ASP A 355 4.45 8.45 -20.90
C ASP A 355 4.11 9.23 -22.18
N GLU A 356 4.15 8.56 -23.33
CA GLU A 356 3.96 9.21 -24.63
C GLU A 356 2.60 9.92 -24.73
N ALA A 357 1.55 9.34 -24.14
CA ALA A 357 0.22 9.93 -24.12
C ALA A 357 0.18 11.24 -23.30
N ALA A 358 0.86 11.29 -22.16
CA ALA A 358 0.97 12.49 -21.33
C ALA A 358 1.75 13.61 -22.06
N LEU A 359 2.83 13.25 -22.76
CA LEU A 359 3.58 14.19 -23.60
C LEU A 359 2.71 14.77 -24.72
N ASN A 360 1.98 13.90 -25.43
CA ASN A 360 1.10 14.31 -26.52
C ASN A 360 -0.10 15.16 -26.03
N ALA A 361 -0.54 14.96 -24.79
CA ALA A 361 -1.56 15.78 -24.15
C ALA A 361 -1.06 17.17 -23.71
N GLY A 362 0.25 17.46 -23.81
CA GLY A 362 0.84 18.76 -23.49
C GLY A 362 0.83 19.11 -22.00
N ILE A 363 0.53 18.16 -21.10
CA ILE A 363 0.35 18.46 -19.67
C ILE A 363 1.65 18.95 -19.01
N MET A 364 2.80 18.64 -19.62
CA MET A 364 4.13 19.00 -19.11
C MET A 364 4.45 20.50 -19.20
N GLU A 365 3.69 21.25 -20.00
CA GLU A 365 3.78 22.71 -20.10
C GLU A 365 3.25 23.41 -18.85
N PHE A 366 2.46 22.72 -18.01
CA PHE A 366 1.91 23.27 -16.79
C PHE A 366 2.78 22.97 -15.55
N GLY A 367 2.51 23.72 -14.47
CA GLY A 367 3.05 23.44 -13.14
C GLY A 367 2.62 22.07 -12.61
N ALA A 368 3.38 21.50 -11.68
CA ALA A 368 3.26 20.11 -11.22
C ALA A 368 1.82 19.68 -10.84
N ALA A 369 1.09 20.53 -10.12
CA ALA A 369 -0.29 20.27 -9.71
C ALA A 369 -1.29 20.09 -10.89
N ARG A 370 -0.91 20.51 -12.10
CA ARG A 370 -1.72 20.43 -13.32
C ARG A 370 -1.24 19.34 -14.30
N ARG A 371 -0.22 18.56 -13.94
CA ARG A 371 0.33 17.48 -14.78
C ARG A 371 -0.48 16.20 -14.62
N TYR A 372 -1.74 16.27 -15.02
CA TYR A 372 -2.68 15.15 -15.01
C TYR A 372 -3.65 15.30 -16.18
N VAL A 373 -4.05 14.17 -16.77
CA VAL A 373 -5.15 14.10 -17.73
C VAL A 373 -5.85 12.76 -17.57
N ASP A 374 -7.19 12.75 -17.62
CA ASP A 374 -7.96 11.51 -17.56
C ASP A 374 -7.96 10.82 -18.92
N LEU A 375 -6.87 10.10 -19.20
CA LEU A 375 -6.63 9.42 -20.47
C LEU A 375 -6.00 8.06 -20.25
N ILE A 376 -6.57 7.02 -20.86
CA ILE A 376 -6.15 5.61 -20.69
C ILE A 376 -4.67 5.37 -21.03
N GLY A 377 -4.08 6.15 -21.93
CA GLY A 377 -2.67 6.03 -22.30
C GLY A 377 -1.70 6.52 -21.22
N THR A 378 -2.19 7.23 -20.19
CA THR A 378 -1.36 7.99 -19.24
C THR A 378 -1.08 7.25 -17.94
N TYR A 379 -0.32 6.15 -18.00
CA TYR A 379 0.00 5.34 -16.82
C TYR A 379 0.70 6.12 -15.70
N SER A 380 1.50 7.14 -16.03
CA SER A 380 2.30 7.86 -15.02
C SER A 380 1.46 8.80 -14.15
N THR A 381 0.21 9.10 -14.56
CA THR A 381 -0.69 10.03 -13.86
C THR A 381 -2.08 9.46 -13.60
N ASN A 382 -2.53 8.47 -14.38
CA ASN A 382 -3.91 8.00 -14.40
C ASN A 382 -4.06 6.49 -14.28
N GLU A 383 -3.04 5.77 -13.82
CA GLU A 383 -3.18 4.36 -13.42
C GLU A 383 -4.05 4.23 -12.16
N VAL A 384 -4.41 3.00 -11.78
CA VAL A 384 -5.03 2.62 -10.50
C VAL A 384 -4.19 1.54 -9.83
N ALA A 385 -4.15 1.49 -8.50
CA ALA A 385 -3.38 0.48 -7.78
C ALA A 385 -3.97 0.14 -6.40
N ILE A 386 -3.73 -1.08 -5.93
CA ILE A 386 -4.19 -1.57 -4.63
C ILE A 386 -3.65 -0.72 -3.47
N ASN A 387 -2.39 -0.26 -3.54
CA ASN A 387 -1.78 0.56 -2.49
C ASN A 387 -2.22 2.04 -2.54
N TRP A 388 -3.09 2.40 -3.49
CA TRP A 388 -3.72 3.71 -3.55
C TRP A 388 -5.18 3.62 -3.10
N ASN A 389 -5.86 2.55 -3.50
CA ASN A 389 -7.22 2.25 -3.07
C ASN A 389 -7.31 1.83 -1.59
N ALA A 390 -6.33 1.10 -1.06
CA ALA A 390 -6.30 0.69 0.34
C ALA A 390 -6.34 1.88 1.33
N PRO A 391 -5.54 2.96 1.17
CA PRO A 391 -5.65 4.13 2.04
C PRO A 391 -6.82 5.07 1.70
N LEU A 392 -7.56 4.84 0.61
CA LEU A 392 -8.83 5.53 0.34
C LEU A 392 -9.99 4.92 1.17
N ALA A 393 -9.97 3.60 1.34
CA ALA A 393 -10.93 2.86 2.19
C ALA A 393 -10.73 3.24 3.66
#